data_AF-A0A2V6WXD2-F1
#
_entry.id   AF-A0A2V6WXD2-F1
#
_cell.length_a   1.000
_cell.length_b   1.000
_cell.length_c   1.000
_cell.angle_alpha   90.00
_cell.angle_beta   90.00
_cell.angle_gamma   90.00
#
_symmetry.space_group_name_H-M   'P 1'
#
loop_
_entity.id
_entity.type
_entity.pdbx_description
1 polymer ?
#
loop_
_entity_poly.entity_id
_entity_poly.type
_entity_poly.pdbx_seq_one_letter_code
_entity_poly.pdbx_strand_id
1 'polypeptide(L)'
;MTVAPSRRPPPGLPLALRNRLAGLILASLQDAGARRLLDELADSPEAVRRRWLSADARTDAGAVTARAGRAAAAVATRPLDREARGLAEPLGDAAALFDAGLYFEVHELLEPHWRAAAGAEREALQGLIQLAVGLQHLANGNLAGARALLGESAAKLAGRRLAALDLTSLGEAAAATRESVGDDFDWTRVPRFPRLK
;
A
#
# COMPACT_ATOMS: atom_id res chain seq x y z
N MET A 1 12.51 16.97 15.99
CA MET A 1 11.11 16.87 15.55
C MET A 1 11.05 15.89 14.39
N THR A 2 10.53 14.68 14.61
CA THR A 2 10.42 13.67 13.55
C THR A 2 9.25 14.07 12.65
N VAL A 3 9.54 14.53 11.43
CA VAL A 3 8.51 14.81 10.42
C VAL A 3 7.78 13.49 10.16
N ALA A 4 6.44 13.48 10.29
CA ALA A 4 5.66 12.30 9.98
C ALA A 4 5.97 11.86 8.53
N PRO A 5 6.18 10.57 8.26
CA PRO A 5 6.54 10.11 6.93
C PRO A 5 5.46 10.54 5.92
N SER A 6 5.90 11.11 4.80
CA SER A 6 5.00 11.58 3.74
C SER A 6 4.18 10.41 3.21
N ARG A 7 2.86 10.56 3.19
CA ARG A 7 1.94 9.57 2.60
C ARG A 7 1.81 9.69 1.08
N ARG A 8 2.57 10.61 0.46
CA ARG A 8 2.74 10.63 -0.99
C ARG A 8 3.53 9.37 -1.40
N PRO A 9 3.06 8.60 -2.39
CA PRO A 9 3.79 7.44 -2.88
C PRO A 9 5.18 7.82 -3.41
N PRO A 10 6.16 6.91 -3.33
CA PRO A 10 7.41 7.07 -4.07
C PRO A 10 7.14 7.07 -5.59
N PRO A 11 8.11 7.53 -6.41
CA PRO A 11 7.97 7.56 -7.87
C PRO A 11 7.46 6.23 -8.45
N GLY A 12 6.71 6.33 -9.54
CA GLY A 12 6.21 5.17 -10.27
C GLY A 12 7.34 4.31 -10.84
N LEU A 13 7.03 3.04 -11.08
CA LEU A 13 7.94 2.05 -11.68
C LEU A 13 7.27 1.41 -12.90
N PRO A 14 8.04 0.97 -13.91
CA PRO A 14 7.53 0.09 -14.97
C PRO A 14 6.83 -1.14 -14.39
N LEU A 15 5.78 -1.63 -15.06
CA LEU A 15 4.89 -2.68 -14.54
C LEU A 15 5.63 -3.92 -14.02
N ALA A 16 6.51 -4.49 -14.85
CA ALA A 16 7.26 -5.70 -14.48
C ALA A 16 8.13 -5.47 -13.24
N LEU A 17 8.75 -4.29 -13.14
CA LEU A 17 9.63 -3.93 -12.04
C LEU A 17 8.85 -3.67 -10.75
N ARG A 18 7.73 -2.97 -10.86
CA ARG A 18 6.80 -2.73 -9.75
C ARG A 18 6.28 -4.04 -9.18
N ASN A 19 5.81 -4.96 -10.03
CA ASN A 19 5.25 -6.24 -9.58
C ASN A 19 6.31 -7.09 -8.90
N ARG A 20 7.53 -7.15 -9.45
CA ARG A 20 8.65 -7.87 -8.83
C ARG A 20 9.02 -7.28 -7.47
N LEU A 21 9.06 -5.96 -7.33
CA LEU A 21 9.38 -5.30 -6.06
C LEU A 21 8.27 -5.53 -5.04
N ALA A 22 7.00 -5.40 -5.44
CA ALA A 22 5.85 -5.68 -4.59
C ALA A 22 5.91 -7.12 -4.05
N GLY A 23 6.22 -8.11 -4.90
CA GLY A 23 6.41 -9.50 -4.47
C GLY A 23 7.49 -9.65 -3.39
N LEU A 24 8.64 -8.98 -3.55
CA LEU A 24 9.69 -8.96 -2.52
C LEU A 24 9.22 -8.30 -1.22
N ILE A 25 8.52 -7.16 -1.32
CA ILE A 25 7.99 -6.43 -0.16
C ILE A 25 7.01 -7.31 0.61
N LEU A 26 6.07 -7.97 -0.07
CA LEU A 26 5.11 -8.86 0.59
C LEU A 26 5.80 -10.08 1.20
N ALA A 27 6.74 -10.71 0.50
CA ALA A 27 7.53 -11.83 1.04
C ALA A 27 8.28 -11.41 2.32
N SER A 28 8.82 -10.19 2.35
CA SER A 28 9.56 -9.70 3.51
C SER A 28 8.73 -9.69 4.79
N LEU A 29 7.39 -9.51 4.72
CA LEU A 29 6.51 -9.49 5.90
C LEU A 29 6.63 -10.74 6.78
N GLN A 30 7.05 -11.87 6.21
CA GLN A 30 7.19 -13.15 6.90
C GLN A 30 8.57 -13.80 6.71
N ASP A 31 9.34 -13.46 5.67
CA ASP A 31 10.63 -14.09 5.38
C ASP A 31 11.83 -13.19 5.71
N ALA A 32 12.72 -13.70 6.58
CA ALA A 32 13.92 -12.99 7.02
C ALA A 32 14.92 -12.71 5.88
N GLY A 33 15.01 -13.60 4.89
CA GLY A 33 15.89 -13.43 3.73
C GLY A 33 15.40 -12.33 2.79
N ALA A 34 14.10 -12.31 2.52
CA ALA A 34 13.42 -11.26 1.78
C ALA A 34 13.53 -9.91 2.50
N ARG A 35 13.46 -9.88 3.84
CA ARG A 35 13.72 -8.67 4.63
C ARG A 35 15.14 -8.15 4.42
N ARG A 36 16.17 -9.01 4.55
CA ARG A 36 17.57 -8.61 4.31
C ARG A 36 17.78 -8.10 2.89
N LEU A 37 17.21 -8.77 1.89
CA LEU A 37 17.31 -8.31 0.50
C LEU A 37 16.60 -6.96 0.31
N LEU A 38 15.44 -6.75 0.95
CA LEU A 38 14.74 -5.46 0.91
C LEU A 38 15.58 -4.33 1.52
N ASP A 39 16.25 -4.60 2.65
CA ASP A 39 17.17 -3.66 3.30
C ASP A 39 18.37 -3.33 2.39
N GLU A 40 18.96 -4.34 1.74
CA GLU A 40 20.04 -4.11 0.75
C GLU A 40 19.61 -3.21 -0.41
N LEU A 41 18.38 -3.38 -0.92
CA LEU A 41 17.84 -2.53 -1.98
C LEU A 41 17.50 -1.12 -1.47
N ALA A 42 17.18 -0.96 -0.19
CA ALA A 42 16.91 0.34 0.44
C ALA A 42 18.19 1.17 0.63
N ASP A 43 19.32 0.52 0.89
CA ASP A 43 20.58 1.20 1.24
C ASP A 43 21.32 1.79 0.03
N SER A 44 21.25 1.13 -1.13
CA SER A 44 22.13 1.48 -2.25
C SER A 44 21.48 1.33 -3.64
N PRO A 45 21.26 2.45 -4.36
CA PRO A 45 20.89 2.42 -5.77
C PRO A 45 21.90 1.67 -6.64
N GLU A 46 23.18 1.63 -6.24
CA GLU A 46 24.19 0.88 -6.98
C GLU A 46 24.03 -0.64 -6.81
N ALA A 47 23.68 -1.10 -5.60
CA ALA A 47 23.34 -2.51 -5.38
C ALA A 47 22.13 -2.92 -6.22
N VAL A 48 21.10 -2.07 -6.26
CA VAL A 48 19.92 -2.24 -7.12
C VAL A 48 20.32 -2.38 -8.59
N ARG A 49 21.15 -1.46 -9.13
CA ARG A 49 21.60 -1.50 -10.53
C ARG A 49 22.36 -2.77 -10.90
N ARG A 50 23.20 -3.27 -9.99
CA ARG A 50 24.09 -4.41 -10.27
C ARG A 50 23.42 -5.76 -10.10
N ARG A 51 22.56 -5.90 -9.10
CA ARG A 51 22.07 -7.21 -8.64
C ARG A 51 20.60 -7.44 -8.97
N TRP A 52 19.84 -6.36 -9.14
CA TRP A 52 18.39 -6.46 -9.25
C TRP A 52 17.86 -6.01 -10.61
N LEU A 53 18.47 -5.02 -11.23
CA LEU A 53 18.04 -4.48 -12.53
C LEU A 53 18.76 -5.14 -13.71
N SER A 54 18.04 -5.31 -14.81
CA SER A 54 18.62 -5.54 -16.13
C SER A 54 19.26 -4.25 -16.68
N ALA A 55 20.08 -4.38 -17.72
CA ALA A 55 20.83 -3.25 -18.28
C ALA A 55 19.92 -2.10 -18.76
N ASP A 56 18.77 -2.44 -19.31
CA ASP A 56 17.74 -1.52 -19.83
C ASP A 56 16.92 -0.83 -18.73
N ALA A 57 16.93 -1.34 -17.49
CA ALA A 57 16.16 -0.78 -16.38
C ALA A 57 16.98 0.07 -15.40
N ARG A 58 18.28 0.30 -15.67
CA ARG A 58 19.22 0.93 -14.71
C ARG A 58 18.83 2.34 -14.25
N THR A 59 18.04 3.07 -15.04
CA THR A 59 17.52 4.41 -14.70
C THR A 59 16.52 4.37 -13.55
N ASP A 60 15.84 3.24 -13.34
CA ASP A 60 14.82 3.07 -12.29
C ASP A 60 15.39 2.80 -10.90
N ALA A 61 16.72 2.67 -10.78
CA ALA A 61 17.38 2.31 -9.52
C ALA A 61 17.02 3.23 -8.34
N GLY A 62 16.92 4.53 -8.59
CA GLY A 62 16.51 5.49 -7.56
C GLY A 62 15.08 5.29 -7.08
N ALA A 63 14.15 5.01 -8.01
CA ALA A 63 12.75 4.76 -7.69
C ALA A 63 12.57 3.44 -6.93
N VAL A 64 13.31 2.39 -7.33
CA VAL A 64 13.35 1.11 -6.62
C VAL A 64 13.89 1.30 -5.20
N THR A 65 15.02 2.00 -5.05
CA THR A 65 15.64 2.27 -3.73
C THR A 65 14.68 3.03 -2.82
N ALA A 66 14.06 4.09 -3.32
CA ALA A 66 13.11 4.90 -2.54
C ALA A 66 11.89 4.10 -2.08
N ARG A 67 11.36 3.22 -2.95
CA ARG A 67 10.23 2.35 -2.61
C ARG A 67 10.65 1.24 -1.64
N ALA A 68 11.82 0.64 -1.84
CA ALA A 68 12.41 -0.34 -0.94
C ALA A 68 12.64 0.24 0.46
N GLY A 69 13.20 1.44 0.57
CA GLY A 69 13.43 2.10 1.86
C GLY A 69 12.16 2.41 2.64
N ARG A 70 11.09 2.84 1.96
CA ARG A 70 9.77 3.00 2.59
C ARG A 70 9.22 1.67 3.09
N ALA A 71 9.36 0.62 2.28
CA ALA A 71 8.89 -0.70 2.64
C ALA A 71 9.68 -1.26 3.83
N ALA A 72 11.01 -1.24 3.78
CA ALA A 72 11.92 -1.64 4.85
C ALA A 72 11.57 -0.95 6.17
N ALA A 73 11.37 0.37 6.16
CA ALA A 73 10.95 1.10 7.36
C ALA A 73 9.56 0.68 7.88
N ALA A 74 8.59 0.45 6.99
CA ALA A 74 7.22 0.06 7.36
C ALA A 74 7.16 -1.33 8.01
N VAL A 75 8.13 -2.19 7.69
CA VAL A 75 8.14 -3.59 8.07
C VAL A 75 9.22 -3.94 9.10
N ALA A 76 10.11 -3.01 9.45
CA ALA A 76 11.23 -3.25 10.35
C ALA A 76 10.80 -3.76 11.74
N THR A 77 9.70 -3.22 12.29
CA THR A 77 9.21 -3.59 13.63
C THR A 77 8.16 -4.70 13.60
N ARG A 78 7.91 -5.27 12.42
CA ARG A 78 6.88 -6.27 12.20
C ARG A 78 7.49 -7.66 12.52
N PRO A 79 6.97 -8.42 13.53
CA PRO A 79 7.49 -9.76 13.82
C PRO A 79 7.48 -10.68 12.60
N LEU A 80 8.49 -11.54 12.50
CA LEU A 80 8.53 -12.61 11.50
C LEU A 80 7.76 -13.84 12.03
N ASP A 81 7.46 -14.79 11.16
CA ASP A 81 6.86 -16.09 11.51
C ASP A 81 5.52 -15.99 12.28
N ARG A 82 4.65 -15.07 11.88
CA ARG A 82 3.33 -14.96 12.50
C ARG A 82 2.39 -16.01 11.95
N GLU A 83 1.71 -16.73 12.84
CA GLU A 83 0.52 -17.48 12.45
C GLU A 83 -0.58 -16.51 12.04
N ALA A 84 -0.88 -16.46 10.74
CA ALA A 84 -1.99 -15.67 10.22
C ALA A 84 -3.32 -16.25 10.72
N ARG A 85 -3.90 -15.65 11.77
CA ARG A 85 -5.24 -15.97 12.26
C ARG A 85 -6.26 -14.98 11.72
N GLY A 86 -6.96 -15.40 10.67
CA GLY A 86 -7.98 -14.57 10.00
C GLY A 86 -7.37 -13.32 9.37
N LEU A 87 -8.12 -12.21 9.40
CA LEU A 87 -7.73 -10.95 8.74
C LEU A 87 -6.87 -10.02 9.62
N ALA A 88 -6.57 -10.39 10.86
CA ALA A 88 -5.91 -9.47 11.79
C ALA A 88 -4.51 -9.05 11.32
N GLU A 89 -3.68 -10.04 10.98
CA GLU A 89 -2.31 -9.79 10.51
C GLU A 89 -2.28 -9.08 9.15
N PRO A 90 -3.00 -9.54 8.10
CA PRO A 90 -3.06 -8.83 6.82
C PRO A 90 -3.56 -7.39 6.92
N LEU A 91 -4.55 -7.10 7.79
CA LEU A 91 -5.02 -5.73 7.99
C LEU A 91 -3.99 -4.87 8.73
N GLY A 92 -3.26 -5.46 9.69
CA GLY A 92 -2.14 -4.80 10.35
C GLY A 92 -0.98 -4.50 9.40
N ASP A 93 -0.65 -5.45 8.52
CA ASP A 93 0.38 -5.32 7.47
C ASP A 93 -0.04 -4.23 6.47
N ALA A 94 -1.29 -4.29 5.98
CA ALA A 94 -1.88 -3.29 5.11
C ALA A 94 -1.83 -1.89 5.72
N ALA A 95 -2.13 -1.74 7.01
CA ALA A 95 -2.08 -0.46 7.68
C ALA A 95 -0.67 0.15 7.72
N ALA A 96 0.36 -0.69 7.90
CA ALA A 96 1.75 -0.24 7.89
C ALA A 96 2.21 0.19 6.49
N LEU A 97 1.90 -0.61 5.46
CA LEU A 97 2.20 -0.28 4.07
C LEU A 97 1.46 0.97 3.60
N PHE A 98 0.18 1.10 3.96
CA PHE A 98 -0.64 2.26 3.63
C PHE A 98 -0.07 3.55 4.24
N ASP A 99 0.33 3.52 5.51
CA ASP A 99 0.94 4.69 6.15
C ASP A 99 2.30 5.07 5.57
N ALA A 100 2.99 4.13 4.91
CA ALA A 100 4.20 4.37 4.14
C ALA A 100 3.96 4.86 2.70
N GLY A 101 2.70 5.02 2.29
CA GLY A 101 2.30 5.42 0.92
C GLY A 101 2.46 4.30 -0.12
N LEU A 102 2.53 3.04 0.31
CA LEU A 102 2.72 1.86 -0.55
C LEU A 102 1.36 1.27 -0.95
N TYR A 103 0.54 2.09 -1.61
CA TYR A 103 -0.86 1.73 -1.88
C TYR A 103 -1.02 0.57 -2.89
N PHE A 104 -0.10 0.45 -3.84
CA PHE A 104 -0.07 -0.70 -4.73
C PHE A 104 0.18 -2.00 -3.96
N GLU A 105 1.11 -2.01 -3.01
CA GLU A 105 1.40 -3.17 -2.18
C GLU A 105 0.25 -3.51 -1.24
N VAL A 106 -0.52 -2.52 -0.76
CA VAL A 106 -1.77 -2.76 -0.02
C VAL A 106 -2.79 -3.51 -0.88
N HIS A 107 -2.93 -3.14 -2.16
CA HIS A 107 -3.77 -3.87 -3.10
C HIS A 107 -3.29 -5.31 -3.25
N GLU A 108 -2.02 -5.52 -3.59
CA GLU A 108 -1.45 -6.86 -3.81
C GLU A 108 -1.58 -7.74 -2.55
N LEU A 109 -1.41 -7.16 -1.36
CA LEU A 109 -1.56 -7.87 -0.08
C LEU A 109 -3.00 -8.32 0.17
N LEU A 110 -3.99 -7.44 -0.06
CA LEU A 110 -5.38 -7.73 0.27
C LEU A 110 -6.13 -8.51 -0.82
N GLU A 111 -5.61 -8.52 -2.05
CA GLU A 111 -6.27 -9.16 -3.19
C GLU A 111 -6.53 -10.68 -3.00
N PRO A 112 -5.60 -11.51 -2.47
CA PRO A 112 -5.89 -12.91 -2.20
C PRO A 112 -7.03 -13.11 -1.19
N HIS A 113 -7.09 -12.28 -0.15
CA HIS A 113 -8.15 -12.31 0.86
C HIS A 113 -9.49 -11.90 0.25
N TRP A 114 -9.51 -10.86 -0.57
CA TRP A 114 -10.70 -10.44 -1.30
C TRP A 114 -11.23 -11.54 -2.23
N ARG A 115 -10.33 -12.23 -2.96
CA ARG A 115 -10.72 -13.33 -3.86
C ARG A 115 -11.39 -14.47 -3.11
N ALA A 116 -10.88 -14.80 -1.92
CA ALA A 116 -11.40 -15.88 -1.07
C ALA A 116 -12.68 -15.50 -0.31
N ALA A 117 -12.91 -14.21 -0.05
CA ALA A 117 -14.06 -13.72 0.68
C ALA A 117 -15.37 -13.74 -0.14
N ALA A 118 -16.49 -13.74 0.57
CA ALA A 118 -17.85 -13.62 0.02
C ALA A 118 -18.70 -12.58 0.79
N GLY A 119 -19.82 -12.16 0.21
CA GLY A 119 -20.79 -11.27 0.85
C GLY A 119 -20.18 -9.96 1.36
N ALA A 120 -20.59 -9.54 2.57
CA ALA A 120 -20.17 -8.28 3.17
C ALA A 120 -18.64 -8.17 3.39
N GLU A 121 -17.97 -9.29 3.70
CA GLU A 121 -16.51 -9.31 3.85
C GLU A 121 -15.81 -8.97 2.53
N ARG A 122 -16.26 -9.58 1.43
CA ARG A 122 -15.74 -9.31 0.09
C ARG A 122 -15.95 -7.85 -0.31
N GLU A 123 -17.14 -7.30 -0.05
CA GLU A 123 -17.44 -5.89 -0.33
C GLU A 123 -16.53 -4.95 0.46
N ALA A 124 -16.34 -5.21 1.75
CA ALA A 124 -15.48 -4.41 2.61
C ALA A 124 -14.00 -4.47 2.16
N LEU A 125 -13.47 -5.66 1.87
CA LEU A 125 -12.12 -5.83 1.33
C LEU A 125 -11.95 -5.12 -0.01
N GLN A 126 -12.95 -5.20 -0.89
CA GLN A 126 -12.94 -4.47 -2.16
C GLN A 126 -12.90 -2.95 -1.93
N GLY A 127 -13.66 -2.43 -0.97
CA GLY A 127 -13.64 -1.02 -0.59
C GLY A 127 -12.26 -0.55 -0.12
N LEU A 128 -11.57 -1.36 0.69
CA LEU A 128 -10.20 -1.08 1.15
C LEU A 128 -9.18 -1.11 0.00
N ILE A 129 -9.29 -2.09 -0.89
CA ILE A 129 -8.46 -2.18 -2.10
C ILE A 129 -8.68 -0.95 -2.99
N GLN A 130 -9.92 -0.55 -3.23
CA GLN A 130 -10.25 0.60 -4.07
C GLN A 130 -9.78 1.92 -3.45
N LEU A 131 -9.79 2.06 -2.12
CA LEU A 131 -9.17 3.21 -1.44
C LEU A 131 -7.69 3.30 -1.80
N ALA A 132 -6.95 2.20 -1.67
CA ALA A 132 -5.53 2.16 -1.96
C ALA A 132 -5.25 2.43 -3.46
N VAL A 133 -5.92 1.73 -4.37
CA VAL A 133 -5.71 1.92 -5.82
C VAL A 133 -6.16 3.31 -6.28
N GLY A 134 -7.22 3.89 -5.70
CA GLY A 134 -7.63 5.27 -5.96
C GLY A 134 -6.55 6.29 -5.63
N LEU A 135 -5.86 6.12 -4.49
CA LEU A 135 -4.70 6.94 -4.12
C LEU A 135 -3.48 6.68 -5.01
N GLN A 136 -3.27 5.45 -5.47
CA GLN A 136 -2.22 5.15 -6.45
C GLN A 136 -2.49 5.80 -7.81
N HIS A 137 -3.76 5.84 -8.26
CA HIS A 137 -4.16 6.56 -9.47
C HIS A 137 -3.91 8.06 -9.34
N LEU A 138 -4.26 8.65 -8.19
CA LEU A 138 -3.99 10.05 -7.90
C LEU A 138 -2.49 10.36 -7.97
N ALA A 139 -1.65 9.50 -7.37
CA ALA A 139 -0.19 9.67 -7.43
C ALA A 139 0.38 9.56 -8.84
N ASN A 140 -0.30 8.83 -9.74
CA ASN A 140 0.06 8.70 -11.15
C ASN A 140 -0.53 9.81 -12.03
N GLY A 141 -1.20 10.82 -11.46
CA GLY A 141 -1.86 11.90 -12.20
C GLY A 141 -3.18 11.49 -12.87
N ASN A 142 -3.68 10.28 -12.64
CA ASN A 142 -4.96 9.83 -13.17
C ASN A 142 -6.10 10.28 -12.24
N LEU A 143 -6.44 11.56 -12.33
CA LEU A 143 -7.47 12.18 -11.47
C LEU A 143 -8.86 11.56 -11.66
N ALA A 144 -9.24 11.24 -12.90
CA ALA A 144 -10.54 10.64 -13.20
C ALA A 144 -10.67 9.25 -12.57
N GLY A 145 -9.66 8.39 -12.75
CA GLY A 145 -9.60 7.07 -12.13
C GLY A 145 -9.56 7.14 -10.61
N ALA A 146 -8.82 8.11 -10.05
CA ALA A 146 -8.79 8.34 -8.61
C ALA A 146 -10.17 8.68 -8.05
N ARG A 147 -10.89 9.64 -8.65
CA ARG A 147 -12.24 10.04 -8.20
C ARG A 147 -13.24 8.89 -8.29
N ALA A 148 -13.18 8.09 -9.37
CA ALA A 148 -14.05 6.94 -9.55
C ALA A 148 -13.84 5.92 -8.42
N LEU A 149 -12.59 5.46 -8.23
CA LEU A 149 -12.26 4.43 -7.25
C LEU A 149 -12.47 4.90 -5.81
N LEU A 150 -12.18 6.17 -5.48
CA LEU A 150 -12.44 6.72 -4.15
C LEU A 150 -13.95 6.82 -3.86
N GLY A 151 -14.77 7.12 -4.88
CA GLY A 151 -16.23 7.12 -4.74
C GLY A 151 -16.80 5.72 -4.53
N GLU A 152 -16.34 4.74 -5.31
CA GLU A 152 -16.72 3.33 -5.14
C GLU A 152 -16.27 2.77 -3.79
N SER A 153 -15.05 3.11 -3.37
CA SER A 153 -14.52 2.78 -2.05
C SER A 153 -15.43 3.32 -0.95
N ALA A 154 -15.77 4.61 -0.99
CA ALA A 154 -16.65 5.23 -0.01
C ALA A 154 -18.00 4.50 0.11
N ALA A 155 -18.63 4.18 -1.02
CA ALA A 155 -19.90 3.47 -1.05
C ALA A 155 -19.82 2.05 -0.46
N LYS A 156 -18.72 1.32 -0.71
CA LYS A 156 -18.52 -0.04 -0.18
C LYS A 156 -18.16 -0.06 1.31
N LEU A 157 -17.49 0.97 1.80
CA LEU A 157 -17.08 1.08 3.19
C LEU A 157 -18.19 1.62 4.11
N ALA A 158 -19.14 2.40 3.57
CA ALA A 158 -20.25 2.99 4.31
C ALA A 158 -21.10 1.92 5.04
N GLY A 159 -21.16 2.01 6.36
CA GLY A 159 -21.92 1.09 7.21
C GLY A 159 -21.40 -0.35 7.21
N ARG A 160 -20.18 -0.60 6.71
CA ARG A 160 -19.58 -1.94 6.65
C ARG A 160 -18.69 -2.21 7.85
N ARG A 161 -18.60 -3.50 8.18
CA ARG A 161 -17.69 -4.03 9.18
C ARG A 161 -16.78 -5.07 8.55
N LEU A 162 -15.54 -5.14 9.01
CA LEU A 162 -14.58 -6.15 8.60
C LEU A 162 -13.80 -6.62 9.83
N ALA A 163 -13.92 -7.90 10.17
CA ALA A 163 -13.53 -8.41 11.49
C ALA A 163 -14.15 -7.53 12.61
N ALA A 164 -13.34 -7.00 13.53
CA ALA A 164 -13.81 -6.11 14.59
C ALA A 164 -13.88 -4.61 14.18
N LEU A 165 -13.50 -4.27 12.94
CA LEU A 165 -13.43 -2.88 12.46
C LEU A 165 -14.81 -2.39 12.00
N ASP A 166 -15.14 -1.17 12.40
CA ASP A 166 -16.17 -0.35 11.74
C ASP A 166 -15.50 0.51 10.68
N LEU A 167 -15.99 0.43 9.44
CA LEU A 167 -15.41 1.12 8.29
C LEU A 167 -16.17 2.39 7.90
N THR A 168 -17.22 2.75 8.65
CA THR A 168 -18.09 3.89 8.32
C THR A 168 -17.31 5.20 8.21
N SER A 169 -16.52 5.55 9.23
CA SER A 169 -15.70 6.77 9.21
C SER A 169 -14.60 6.74 8.14
N LEU A 170 -14.14 5.55 7.75
CA LEU A 170 -13.19 5.42 6.63
C LEU A 170 -13.87 5.70 5.30
N GLY A 171 -15.12 5.24 5.12
CA GLY A 171 -15.93 5.53 3.94
C GLY A 171 -16.21 7.02 3.79
N GLU A 172 -16.58 7.70 4.88
CA GLU A 172 -16.74 9.16 4.91
C GLU A 172 -15.44 9.89 4.55
N ALA A 173 -14.31 9.44 5.08
CA ALA A 173 -13.01 10.01 4.76
C ALA A 173 -12.58 9.75 3.31
N ALA A 174 -12.93 8.60 2.73
CA ALA A 174 -12.72 8.32 1.31
C ALA A 174 -13.54 9.26 0.42
N ALA A 175 -14.79 9.54 0.78
CA ALA A 175 -15.62 10.53 0.10
C ALA A 175 -15.02 11.94 0.19
N ALA A 176 -14.58 12.38 1.38
CA ALA A 176 -13.91 13.68 1.54
C ALA A 176 -12.60 13.78 0.74
N THR A 177 -11.86 12.67 0.63
CA THR A 177 -10.64 12.57 -0.18
C THR A 177 -10.97 12.75 -1.66
N ARG A 178 -12.03 12.10 -2.17
CA ARG A 178 -12.51 12.23 -3.55
C ARG A 178 -12.81 13.68 -3.92
N GLU A 179 -13.46 14.43 -3.04
CA GLU A 179 -13.78 15.84 -3.30
C GLU A 179 -12.51 16.71 -3.40
N SER A 180 -11.46 16.34 -2.68
CA SER A 180 -10.20 17.07 -2.65
C SER A 180 -9.22 16.68 -3.78
N VAL A 181 -9.54 15.68 -4.61
CA VAL A 181 -8.68 15.23 -5.72
C VAL A 181 -8.37 16.41 -6.65
N GLY A 182 -7.09 16.58 -7.00
CA GLY A 182 -6.58 17.62 -7.90
C GLY A 182 -5.06 17.50 -8.02
N ASP A 183 -4.46 18.30 -8.90
CA ASP A 183 -3.01 18.29 -9.14
C ASP A 183 -2.21 18.67 -7.88
N ASP A 184 -2.75 19.60 -7.08
CA ASP A 184 -2.16 20.07 -5.81
C ASP A 184 -2.72 19.34 -4.57
N PHE A 185 -3.07 18.06 -4.71
CA PHE A 185 -3.63 17.28 -3.61
C PHE A 185 -2.70 17.26 -2.38
N ASP A 186 -3.23 17.66 -1.22
CA ASP A 186 -2.52 17.61 0.06
C ASP A 186 -2.48 16.18 0.61
N TRP A 187 -1.33 15.52 0.41
CA TRP A 187 -1.08 14.15 0.87
C TRP A 187 -1.09 13.98 2.39
N THR A 188 -1.07 15.05 3.18
CA THR A 188 -1.24 14.95 4.64
C THR A 188 -2.69 14.61 5.03
N ARG A 189 -3.65 14.88 4.14
CA ARG A 189 -5.09 14.65 4.34
C ARG A 189 -5.56 13.24 4.01
N VAL A 190 -4.68 12.36 3.51
CA VAL A 190 -5.02 10.95 3.28
C VAL A 190 -5.56 10.33 4.58
N PRO A 191 -6.66 9.56 4.56
CA PRO A 191 -7.17 8.91 5.77
C PRO A 191 -6.16 7.98 6.42
N ARG A 192 -6.39 7.61 7.68
CA ARG A 192 -5.63 6.52 8.32
C ARG A 192 -6.27 5.20 7.94
N PHE A 193 -5.45 4.23 7.56
CA PHE A 193 -5.94 2.86 7.39
C PHE A 193 -6.41 2.32 8.76
N PRO A 194 -7.53 1.59 8.81
CA PRO A 194 -8.08 1.10 10.06
C PRO A 194 -7.14 0.05 10.69
N ARG A 195 -7.11 0.01 12.02
CA ARG A 195 -6.28 -0.92 12.79
C ARG A 195 -7.13 -1.62 13.83
N LEU A 196 -6.92 -2.92 13.97
CA LEU A 196 -7.44 -3.65 15.13
C LEU A 196 -6.66 -3.18 16.36
N LYS A 197 -7.38 -2.94 17.45
CA LYS A 197 -6.79 -2.57 18.74
C LYS A 197 -6.18 -3.79 19.41
#